data_AF-S4NZW0-F1
#
_entry.id   AF-S4NZW0-F1
#
_cell.length_a   1.000
_cell.length_b   1.000
_cell.length_c   1.000
_cell.angle_alpha   90.00
_cell.angle_beta   90.00
_cell.angle_gamma   90.00
#
_symmetry.space_group_name_H-M   'P 1'
#
loop_
_entity.id
_entity.type
_entity.pdbx_description
1 polymer ?
#
loop_
_entity_poly.entity_id
_entity_poly.type
_entity_poly.pdbx_seq_one_letter_code
_entity_poly.pdbx_strand_id
1 'polypeptide(L)' 'MLVIFSGGMVANGLLGEPILAPLKNTPQLVIGTITWYVVFYMPFDIGYKVAKFLPVKVVAATMKEIYRA' A
#
# COMPACT_ATOMS: atom_id res chain seq x y z
N MET A 1 5.05 3.26 3.83
CA MET A 1 3.92 4.19 4.09
C MET A 1 3.82 5.28 3.04
N LEU A 2 4.87 6.09 2.79
CA LEU A 2 4.82 7.16 1.79
C LEU A 2 4.39 6.71 0.38
N VAL A 3 4.89 5.56 -0.10
CA VAL A 3 4.49 5.03 -1.43
C VAL A 3 3.02 4.62 -1.47
N ILE A 4 2.49 4.05 -0.38
CA ILE A 4 1.10 3.57 -0.28
C ILE A 4 0.12 4.75 -0.33
N PHE A 5 0.44 5.84 0.38
CA PHE A 5 -0.40 7.04 0.47
C PHE A 5 0.03 8.17 -0.47
N SER A 6 0.94 7.90 -1.41
CA SER A 6 1.58 8.92 -2.25
C SER A 6 0.58 9.76 -3.05
N GLY A 7 -0.46 9.14 -3.62
CA GLY A 7 -1.49 9.85 -4.37
C GLY A 7 -2.20 10.93 -3.55
N GLY A 8 -2.65 10.59 -2.34
CA GLY A 8 -3.29 11.54 -1.42
C GLY A 8 -2.32 12.60 -0.90
N MET A 9 -1.07 12.23 -0.61
CA MET A 9 -0.05 13.18 -0.13
C MET A 9 0.31 14.21 -1.20
N VAL A 10 0.46 13.77 -2.46
CA VAL A 10 0.75 14.66 -3.60
C VAL A 10 -0.46 15.54 -3.89
N ALA A 11 -1.68 15.00 -3.92
CA ALA A 11 -2.89 15.77 -4.11
C ALA A 11 -3.04 16.87 -3.05
N ASN A 12 -2.85 16.54 -1.77
CA ASN A 12 -2.93 17.51 -0.69
C ASN A 12 -1.84 18.57 -0.79
N GLY A 13 -0.62 18.19 -1.17
CA GLY A 13 0.47 19.13 -1.43
C GLY A 13 0.13 20.13 -2.55
N LEU A 14 -0.53 19.68 -3.63
CA LEU A 14 -0.97 20.54 -4.74
C LEU A 14 -2.15 21.44 -4.36
N LEU A 15 -3.03 20.98 -3.47
CA LEU A 15 -4.21 21.72 -3.02
C LEU A 15 -3.95 22.65 -1.82
N GLY A 16 -2.72 22.66 -1.27
CA GLY A 16 -2.38 23.44 -0.08
C GLY A 16 -2.97 22.87 1.22
N GLU A 17 -3.42 21.61 1.20
CA GLU A 17 -3.93 20.90 2.34
C GLU A 17 -2.80 20.22 3.15
N PRO A 18 -3.05 19.79 4.40
CA PRO A 18 -2.07 19.05 5.17
C PRO A 18 -1.64 17.75 4.46
N ILE A 19 -0.36 17.68 4.05
CA ILE A 19 0.21 16.54 3.32
C ILE A 19 0.04 15.22 4.08
N LEU A 20 0.07 15.26 5.41
CA LEU A 20 -0.07 14.08 6.26
C LEU A 20 -1.52 13.67 6.53
N ALA A 21 -2.52 14.38 5.99
CA ALA A 21 -3.92 14.05 6.23
C ALA A 21 -4.32 12.60 5.85
N PRO A 22 -3.77 11.97 4.79
CA PRO A 22 -4.06 10.57 4.49
C PRO A 22 -3.70 9.58 5.61
N LEU A 23 -2.76 9.94 6.50
CA LEU A 23 -2.38 9.12 7.64
C LEU A 23 -3.41 9.13 8.77
N LYS A 24 -4.39 10.04 8.74
CA LYS A 24 -5.48 10.09 9.73
C LYS A 24 -6.46 8.92 9.57
N ASN A 25 -6.44 8.22 8.44
CA ASN A 25 -7.29 7.07 8.21
C ASN A 25 -6.70 5.82 8.89
N THR A 26 -7.03 5.64 10.18
CA THR A 26 -6.51 4.54 11.01
C THR A 26 -6.72 3.16 10.40
N PRO A 27 -7.91 2.79 9.87
CA PRO A 27 -8.09 1.49 9.21
C PRO A 27 -7.12 1.25 8.06
N GLN A 28 -6.96 2.21 7.15
CA GLN A 28 -6.03 2.08 6.01
C GLN A 28 -4.57 2.05 6.46
N LEU A 29 -4.22 2.84 7.48
CA LEU A 29 -2.88 2.88 8.05
C LEU A 29 -2.52 1.54 8.69
N VAL A 30 -3.44 0.93 9.44
CA VAL A 30 -3.23 -0.40 10.05
C VAL A 30 -3.04 -1.46 8.99
N ILE A 31 -3.91 -1.51 7.96
CA ILE A 31 -3.79 -2.48 6.87
C ILE A 31 -2.45 -2.32 6.14
N GLY A 32 -2.07 -1.10 5.77
CA GLY A 32 -0.80 -0.83 5.11
C GLY A 32 0.40 -1.27 5.96
N THR A 33 0.34 -1.04 7.28
CA THR A 33 1.40 -1.43 8.22
C THR A 33 1.50 -2.95 8.36
N ILE A 34 0.37 -3.66 8.43
CA ILE A 34 0.33 -5.13 8.45
C ILE A 34 0.91 -5.69 7.15
N THR A 35 0.50 -5.17 5.99
CA THR A 35 1.05 -5.61 4.69
C THR A 35 2.56 -5.40 4.62
N TRP A 36 3.05 -4.23 5.07
CA TRP A 36 4.48 -3.97 5.15
C TRP A 36 5.18 -4.97 6.07
N TYR A 37 4.63 -5.25 7.25
CA TYR A 37 5.21 -6.20 8.19
C TYR A 37 5.27 -7.63 7.60
N VAL A 38 4.19 -8.09 6.96
CA VAL A 38 4.12 -9.42 6.33
C VAL A 38 5.14 -9.56 5.20
N VAL A 39 5.35 -8.52 4.40
CA VAL A 39 6.30 -8.59 3.27
C VAL A 39 7.75 -8.61 3.75
N PHE A 40 8.10 -7.90 4.83
CA PHE A 40 9.49 -7.74 5.26
C PHE A 40 9.93 -8.63 6.42
N TYR A 41 9.02 -9.00 7.33
CA TYR A 41 9.37 -9.65 8.60
C TYR A 41 8.73 -11.02 8.80
N MET A 42 7.91 -11.51 7.86
CA MET A 42 7.32 -12.84 7.98
C MET A 42 8.41 -13.93 7.97
N PRO A 43 8.34 -14.93 8.87
CA PRO A 43 9.35 -15.98 8.92
C PRO A 43 9.46 -16.72 7.59
N PHE A 44 10.68 -17.10 7.22
CA PHE A 44 11.02 -17.76 5.94
C PHE A 44 10.69 -16.98 4.67
N ASP A 45 10.39 -15.67 4.79
CA ASP A 45 10.09 -14.78 3.66
C ASP A 45 8.86 -15.25 2.85
N ILE A 46 7.93 -15.94 3.52
CA ILE A 46 6.76 -16.56 2.88
C ILE A 46 5.88 -15.50 2.22
N GLY A 47 5.62 -14.39 2.91
CA GLY A 47 4.78 -13.30 2.41
C GLY A 47 5.30 -12.73 1.09
N TYR A 48 6.62 -12.48 1.00
CA TYR A 48 7.25 -12.02 -0.22
C TYR A 48 7.24 -13.10 -1.33
N LYS A 49 7.57 -14.35 -1.01
CA LYS A 49 7.59 -15.44 -2.00
C LYS A 49 6.22 -15.68 -2.63
N VAL A 50 5.16 -15.66 -1.83
CA VAL A 50 3.78 -15.77 -2.32
C VAL A 50 3.41 -14.56 -3.18
N ALA A 51 3.73 -13.34 -2.73
CA ALA A 51 3.47 -12.12 -3.51
C ALA A 51 4.23 -12.07 -4.84
N LYS A 52 5.41 -12.71 -4.92
CA LYS A 52 6.22 -12.80 -6.13
C LYS A 52 5.74 -13.88 -7.10
N PHE A 53 4.95 -14.84 -6.64
CA PHE A 53 4.39 -15.88 -7.50
C PHE A 53 3.53 -15.26 -8.61
N LEU A 54 3.81 -15.63 -9.86
CA LEU A 54 3.30 -14.94 -11.05
C LEU A 54 1.76 -14.82 -11.08
N PRO A 55 0.99 -15.89 -10.81
CA PRO A 55 -0.47 -15.81 -10.72
C PRO A 55 -0.97 -14.82 -9.66
N VAL A 56 -0.38 -14.81 -8.47
CA VAL A 56 -0.76 -13.90 -7.37
C VAL A 56 -0.42 -12.47 -7.75
N LYS A 57 0.76 -12.24 -8.33
CA LYS A 57 1.20 -10.92 -8.77
C LYS A 57 0.28 -10.34 -9.86
N VAL A 58 -0.16 -11.16 -10.81
CA VAL A 58 -1.07 -10.71 -11.88
C VAL A 58 -2.42 -10.30 -11.28
N VAL A 59 -3.01 -11.12 -10.41
CA VAL A 59 -4.28 -10.79 -9.74
C VAL A 59 -4.15 -9.50 -8.93
N ALA A 60 -3.08 -9.36 -8.15
CA ALA A 60 -2.82 -8.15 -7.37
C ALA A 60 -2.61 -6.92 -8.27
N ALA A 61 -1.94 -7.06 -9.41
CA ALA A 61 -1.77 -5.98 -10.37
C ALA A 61 -3.10 -5.54 -11.00
N THR A 62 -3.96 -6.49 -11.38
CA THR A 62 -5.30 -6.18 -11.90
C THR A 62 -6.14 -5.46 -10.84
N MET A 63 -6.16 -5.94 -9.60
CA MET A 63 -6.88 -5.28 -8.51
C MET A 63 -6.35 -3.87 -8.24
N LYS A 64 -5.04 -3.68 -8.32
CA LYS A 64 -4.41 -2.36 -8.15
C LYS A 64 -4.89 -1.37 -9.22
N GLU A 65 -5.02 -1.81 -10.47
CA GLU A 65 -5.50 -0.94 -11.54
C GLU A 65 -6.99 -0.59 -11.38
N ILE A 66 -7.81 -1.51 -10.86
CA ILE A 66 -9.22 -1.22 -10.51
C ILE A 66 -9.29 -0.15 -9.41
N TYR A 67 -8.41 -0.21 -8.41
CA TYR A 67 -8.35 0.81 -7.36
C TYR A 67 -7.79 2.17 -7.85
N ARG A 68 -7.02 2.18 -8.94
CA ARG A 68 -6.40 3.38 -9.50
C ARG A 68 -7.35 4.16 -10.42
N ALA A 69 -8.23 3.46 -11.13
CA ALA A 69 -9.23 4.03 -12.04
C ALA A 69 -10.34 4.76 -11.28
#